data_AF-A0AAW8L0N3-F1
#
_entry.id   AF-A0AAW8L0N3-F1
#
_cell.length_a   1.000
_cell.length_b   1.000
_cell.length_c   1.000
_cell.angle_alpha   90.00
_cell.angle_beta   90.00
_cell.angle_gamma   90.00
#
_symmetry.space_group_name_H-M   'P 1'
#
loop_
_entity.id
_entity.type
_entity.pdbx_description
1 polymer ?
#
loop_
_entity_poly.entity_id
_entity_poly.type
_entity_poly.pdbx_seq_one_letter_code
_entity_poly.pdbx_strand_id
1 'polypeptide(L)' 'MIHSRVYFEDLYRHNSDPWGYDFHWYEARKRQICLSLLTKPRYPKVLEVGCSNGHLSFHLAQRA' A
#
# COMPACT_ATOMS: atom_id res chain seq x y z
N MET A 1 7.07 17.69 -9.14
CA MET A 1 6.62 17.18 -10.46
C MET A 1 5.37 16.35 -10.21
N ILE A 2 4.31 16.48 -11.01
CA ILE A 2 3.10 15.63 -10.88
C ILE A 2 3.20 14.57 -11.98
N HIS A 3 3.14 13.29 -11.61
CA HIS A 3 3.12 12.19 -12.57
C HIS A 3 1.73 12.06 -13.19
N SER A 4 1.66 11.83 -14.51
CA SER A 4 0.40 11.63 -15.22
C SER A 4 -0.18 10.23 -14.96
N ARG A 5 -1.46 10.03 -15.26
CA ARG A 5 -2.09 8.69 -15.19
C ARG A 5 -1.35 7.68 -16.07
N VAL A 6 -0.98 8.09 -17.29
CA VAL A 6 -0.23 7.29 -18.28
C VAL A 6 1.12 6.82 -17.74
N TYR A 7 1.85 7.67 -17.00
CA TYR A 7 3.12 7.28 -16.37
C TYR A 7 2.96 6.07 -15.45
N PHE A 8 1.88 6.02 -14.64
CA PHE A 8 1.62 4.87 -13.78
C PHE A 8 1.08 3.67 -14.56
N GLU A 9 0.15 3.89 -15.51
CA GLU A 9 -0.37 2.83 -16.40
C GLU A 9 0.76 2.06 -17.08
N ASP A 10 1.76 2.76 -17.64
CA ASP A 10 2.91 2.14 -18.29
C ASP A 10 3.94 1.58 -17.29
N LEU A 11 4.11 2.16 -16.10
CA LEU A 11 4.98 1.62 -15.06
C LEU A 11 4.50 0.22 -14.61
N TYR A 12 3.22 0.09 -14.26
CA TYR A 12 2.63 -1.20 -13.84
C TYR A 12 2.54 -2.21 -15.00
N ARG A 13 2.42 -1.75 -16.26
CA ARG A 13 2.41 -2.63 -17.44
C ARG A 13 3.71 -3.43 -17.60
N HIS A 14 4.85 -2.84 -17.22
CA HIS A 14 6.18 -3.44 -17.39
C HIS A 14 6.73 -4.10 -16.12
N ASN A 15 6.25 -3.69 -14.93
CA ASN A 15 6.58 -4.35 -13.66
C ASN A 15 5.34 -4.38 -12.76
N SER A 16 4.91 -5.56 -12.34
CA SER A 16 3.79 -5.73 -11.41
C SER A 16 4.10 -5.25 -9.99
N ASP A 17 5.37 -5.13 -9.60
CA ASP A 17 5.79 -4.56 -8.32
C ASP A 17 6.91 -3.50 -8.51
N PRO A 18 6.57 -2.26 -8.94
CA PRO A 18 7.55 -1.22 -9.24
C PRO A 18 8.34 -0.68 -8.04
N TRP A 19 7.97 -1.05 -6.81
CA TRP A 19 8.61 -0.57 -5.57
C TRP A 19 9.10 -1.69 -4.65
N GLY A 20 8.98 -2.96 -5.06
CA GLY A 20 9.47 -4.11 -4.31
C GLY A 20 8.68 -4.42 -3.02
N TYR A 21 7.37 -4.18 -2.98
CA TYR A 21 6.51 -4.38 -1.81
C TYR A 21 6.51 -5.80 -1.24
N ASP A 22 6.78 -6.81 -2.07
CA ASP A 22 6.87 -8.22 -1.68
C ASP A 22 8.30 -8.64 -1.29
N PHE A 23 9.32 -8.07 -1.93
CA PHE A 23 10.72 -8.53 -1.82
C PHE A 23 11.60 -7.65 -0.92
N HIS A 24 11.28 -6.38 -0.74
CA HIS A 24 12.05 -5.47 0.10
C HIS A 24 11.61 -5.56 1.56
N TRP A 25 12.51 -6.04 2.42
CA TRP A 25 12.33 -6.05 3.88
C TRP A 25 11.91 -4.68 4.45
N TYR A 26 12.40 -3.59 3.86
CA TYR A 26 11.99 -2.23 4.19
C TYR A 26 10.48 -1.99 4.02
N GLU A 27 9.88 -2.45 2.91
CA GLU A 27 8.45 -2.29 2.64
C GLU A 27 7.59 -3.12 3.60
N ALA A 28 8.01 -4.36 3.89
CA ALA A 28 7.37 -5.20 4.89
C ALA A 28 7.44 -4.57 6.31
N ARG A 29 8.61 -4.05 6.71
CA ARG A 29 8.80 -3.35 7.98
C ARG A 29 8.00 -2.06 8.07
N LYS A 30 7.98 -1.24 7.01
CA LYS A 30 7.19 0.00 6.92
C LYS A 30 5.71 -0.30 7.12
N ARG A 31 5.20 -1.33 6.42
CA ARG A 31 3.82 -1.82 6.52
C ARG A 31 3.46 -2.27 7.95
N GLN A 32 4.34 -3.02 8.61
CA GLN A 32 4.16 -3.41 10.03
C GLN A 32 4.11 -2.20 10.98
N ILE A 33 4.99 -1.21 10.81
CA ILE A 33 5.00 0.01 11.63
C ILE A 33 3.71 0.83 11.41
N CYS A 34 3.25 1.00 10.18
CA CYS A 34 1.99 1.69 9.91
C CYS A 34 0.79 0.99 10.59
N LEU A 35 0.77 -0.34 10.62
CA LEU A 35 -0.29 -1.11 11.27
C LEU A 35 -0.23 -1.05 12.81
N SER A 36 0.95 -0.92 13.42
CA SER A 36 1.08 -0.80 14.88
C SER A 36 0.66 0.55 15.45
N LEU A 37 0.58 1.60 14.61
CA LEU A 37 0.03 2.91 14.97
C LEU A 37 -1.51 2.92 15.09
N LEU A 38 -2.19 1.84 14.67
CA LEU A 38 -3.65 1.71 14.75
C LEU A 38 -4.11 1.37 16.18
N THR A 39 -4.39 2.40 16.97
CA THR A 39 -4.80 2.33 18.38
C THR A 39 -6.13 1.59 18.66
N LYS A 40 -6.91 1.25 17.64
CA LYS A 40 -8.16 0.47 17.77
C LYS A 40 -8.06 -0.89 17.08
N PRO A 41 -8.77 -1.93 17.58
CA PRO A 41 -8.81 -3.24 16.92
C PRO A 41 -9.58 -3.21 15.58
N ARG A 42 -10.60 -2.36 15.45
CA ARG A 42 -11.39 -2.17 14.22
C ARG A 42 -11.77 -0.70 13.95
N TYR A 43 -12.02 -0.40 12.69
CA TYR A 43 -12.34 0.91 12.13
C TYR A 43 -13.49 0.78 11.10
N PRO A 44 -14.75 1.10 11.46
CA PRO A 44 -15.92 0.85 10.61
C PRO A 44 -15.94 1.52 9.23
N LYS A 45 -14.99 2.42 8.96
CA LYS A 45 -14.68 3.00 7.65
C LYS A 45 -13.17 3.20 7.58
N VAL A 46 -12.56 2.83 6.45
CA VAL A 46 -11.13 3.04 6.17
C VAL A 46 -10.99 3.67 4.79
N LEU A 47 -10.01 4.56 4.64
CA LEU A 47 -9.59 5.13 3.36
C LEU A 47 -8.07 5.03 3.28
N GLU A 48 -7.58 4.40 2.21
CA GLU A 48 -6.17 4.48 1.81
C GLU A 48 -6.08 5.36 0.57
N VAL A 49 -5.07 6.24 0.52
CA VAL A 49 -4.83 7.17 -0.59
C VAL A 49 -3.48 6.81 -1.21
N GLY A 50 -3.47 6.43 -2.48
CA GLY A 50 -2.27 5.87 -3.13
C GLY A 50 -1.98 4.43 -2.70
N CYS A 51 -3.00 3.57 -2.68
CA CYS A 51 -2.91 2.16 -2.28
C CYS A 51 -1.93 1.31 -3.10
N SER A 52 -1.58 1.73 -4.32
CA SER A 52 -0.74 0.97 -5.24
C SER A 52 -1.34 -0.42 -5.48
N ASN A 53 -0.55 -1.49 -5.38
CA ASN A 53 -1.02 -2.89 -5.42
C ASN A 53 -1.91 -3.30 -4.23
N GLY A 54 -2.08 -2.45 -3.21
CA GLY A 54 -2.98 -2.69 -2.08
C GLY A 54 -2.42 -3.56 -0.96
N HIS A 55 -1.09 -3.76 -0.85
CA HIS A 55 -0.50 -4.60 0.21
C HIS A 55 -0.85 -4.10 1.64
N LEU A 56 -0.97 -2.79 1.85
CA LEU A 56 -1.41 -2.25 3.14
C LEU A 56 -2.95 -2.31 3.26
N SER A 57 -3.70 -1.93 2.23
CA SER A 57 -5.15 -2.14 2.09
C SER A 57 -5.61 -3.56 2.46
N PHE A 58 -4.87 -4.61 2.07
CA PHE A 58 -5.16 -6.00 2.43
C PHE A 58 -5.19 -6.22 3.95
N HIS A 59 -4.21 -5.67 4.69
CA HIS A 59 -4.19 -5.74 6.16
C HIS A 59 -5.18 -4.77 6.80
N LEU A 60 -5.44 -3.62 6.18
CA LEU A 60 -6.46 -2.67 6.65
C LEU A 60 -7.88 -3.24 6.53
N ALA A 61 -8.17 -4.06 5.51
CA ALA A 61 -9.44 -4.78 5.37
C ALA A 61 -9.68 -5.78 6.52
N GLN A 62 -8.61 -6.34 7.11
CA GLN A 62 -8.69 -7.18 8.32
C GLN A 62 -8.99 -6.36 9.60
N ARG A 63 -8.97 -5.02 9.51
CA ARG A 63 -9.22 -4.06 10.58
C ARG A 63 -10.48 -3.21 10.34
N ALA A 64 -11.30 -3.54 9.34
CA ALA A 64 -12.65 -2.98 9.17
C ALA A 64 -13.60 -3.51 10.27
#